data_AF-A0A094KEW5-F1
#
_entry.id   AF-A0A094KEW5-F1
#
_cell.length_a   1.000
_cell.length_b   1.000
_cell.length_c   1.000
_cell.angle_alpha   90.00
_cell.angle_beta   90.00
_cell.angle_gamma   90.00
#
_symmetry.space_group_name_H-M   'P 1'
#
loop_
_entity.id
_entity.type
_entity.pdbx_description
1 polymer ?
#
loop_
_entity_poly.entity_id
_entity_poly.type
_entity_poly.pdbx_seq_one_letter_code
_entity_poly.pdbx_strand_id
1 'polypeptide(L)'
;LHKVGIVFHSQKAMREVATWINQTSGEGCSGFLPPGRTWAPGALYELLSAKTERDCTAALGFAMHELSLVRVEKHYQPLLQPQQSGSQLVEELYLGDIHTEWAERLHYRPTGYQRPMQSAVHHVHPCPACGIIYRADEHHPPILPARAQLPMQLSGSWVSTHCEVRPAVLFLTRYFIFHGNNHTWEGYYYHYSDPLCKQPTFTIYASGHYTQGIPSSKVRGGTELAFKVTQARVTPMDQVTVMMLNSSEPGSCGLTSSWSAGVEQDITPTNGCLALGIKLPHTEYELFKMEQDTKDRSLLYVGERPTDGSSPDSPDKRPTSYQAPLIQCAGASEEFSNYVSLKYLGRKDVNGNEALKPLPVAFLLFIALLFLR
;
A
#
# COMPACT_ATOMS: atom_id res chain seq x y z
N LEU A 1 -25.49 -7.65 11.80
CA LEU A 1 -25.91 -6.23 11.81
C LEU A 1 -27.41 -6.18 12.06
N HIS A 2 -27.91 -5.29 12.93
CA HIS A 2 -29.34 -5.20 13.24
C HIS A 2 -30.04 -4.00 12.59
N LYS A 3 -29.29 -2.93 12.31
CA LYS A 3 -29.78 -1.68 11.72
C LYS A 3 -28.65 -0.95 11.00
N VAL A 4 -28.95 -0.37 9.84
CA VAL A 4 -28.06 0.54 9.09
C VAL A 4 -28.87 1.76 8.68
N GLY A 5 -28.40 2.94 9.05
CA GLY A 5 -29.04 4.22 8.74
C GLY A 5 -28.20 5.06 7.78
N ILE A 6 -28.86 5.87 6.95
CA ILE A 6 -28.22 6.86 6.09
C ILE A 6 -28.87 8.23 6.26
N VAL A 7 -28.04 9.27 6.29
CA VAL A 7 -28.45 10.69 6.29
C VAL A 7 -27.79 11.35 5.07
N PHE A 8 -28.57 12.13 4.31
CA PHE A 8 -28.05 12.85 3.15
C PHE A 8 -27.83 14.33 3.46
N HIS A 9 -26.64 14.85 3.18
CA HIS A 9 -26.31 16.26 3.38
C HIS A 9 -26.35 17.09 2.08
N SER A 10 -26.62 16.46 0.93
CA SER A 10 -26.80 17.16 -0.34
C SER A 10 -27.89 16.52 -1.18
N GLN A 11 -28.63 17.36 -1.89
CA GLN A 11 -29.67 16.91 -2.82
C GLN A 11 -29.10 16.04 -3.95
N LYS A 12 -27.86 16.31 -4.38
CA LYS A 12 -27.17 15.56 -5.44
C LYS A 12 -26.90 14.13 -4.99
N ALA A 13 -26.20 13.93 -3.87
CA ALA A 13 -25.89 12.60 -3.35
C ALA A 13 -27.15 11.78 -3.07
N MET A 14 -28.19 12.44 -2.53
CA MET A 14 -29.48 11.81 -2.28
C MET A 14 -30.13 11.28 -3.56
N ARG A 15 -30.13 12.07 -4.65
CA ARG A 15 -30.68 11.64 -5.94
C ARG A 15 -29.89 10.48 -6.52
N GLU A 16 -28.56 10.53 -6.48
CA GLU A 16 -27.67 9.47 -6.97
C GLU A 16 -27.92 8.15 -6.24
N VAL A 17 -27.92 8.18 -4.90
CA VAL A 17 -28.18 6.99 -4.08
C VAL A 17 -29.61 6.46 -4.27
N ALA A 18 -30.61 7.34 -4.35
CA ALA A 18 -31.97 6.93 -4.62
C ALA A 18 -32.11 6.25 -6.00
N THR A 19 -31.38 6.72 -7.02
CA THR A 19 -31.37 6.06 -8.33
C THR A 19 -30.74 4.67 -8.27
N TRP A 20 -29.65 4.48 -7.52
CA TRP A 20 -29.03 3.17 -7.33
C TRP A 20 -29.96 2.20 -6.62
N ILE A 21 -30.55 2.61 -5.49
CA ILE A 21 -31.50 1.77 -4.74
C ILE A 21 -32.67 1.31 -5.62
N ASN A 22 -33.19 2.21 -6.48
CA ASN A 22 -34.28 1.85 -7.39
C ASN A 22 -33.83 0.92 -8.53
N GLN A 23 -32.60 1.08 -9.05
CA GLN A 23 -32.08 0.30 -10.19
C GLN A 23 -31.60 -1.09 -9.80
N THR A 24 -30.92 -1.24 -8.66
CA THR A 24 -30.27 -2.48 -8.22
C THR A 24 -31.22 -3.41 -7.46
N SER A 25 -32.53 -3.30 -7.71
CA SER A 25 -33.57 -4.05 -6.99
C SER A 25 -33.48 -5.56 -7.25
N GLY A 26 -32.57 -6.25 -6.57
CA GLY A 26 -32.85 -7.59 -6.08
C GLY A 26 -34.09 -7.55 -5.17
N GLU A 27 -34.78 -8.69 -5.05
CA GLU A 27 -36.06 -8.83 -4.34
C GLU A 27 -36.09 -8.07 -3.00
N GLY A 28 -36.83 -6.94 -2.91
CA GLY A 28 -37.16 -6.30 -1.62
C GLY A 28 -36.95 -4.78 -1.47
N CYS A 29 -36.27 -4.09 -2.39
CA CYS A 29 -36.00 -2.64 -2.26
C CYS A 29 -36.81 -1.72 -3.19
N SER A 30 -37.62 -2.30 -4.07
CA SER A 30 -38.56 -1.54 -4.88
C SER A 30 -39.60 -0.86 -3.98
N GLY A 31 -39.77 0.46 -4.12
CA GLY A 31 -40.65 1.22 -3.25
C GLY A 31 -40.11 1.44 -1.84
N PHE A 32 -38.79 1.57 -1.67
CA PHE A 32 -38.14 1.88 -0.38
C PHE A 32 -38.85 2.99 0.41
N LEU A 33 -39.30 4.04 -0.29
CA LEU A 33 -40.19 5.04 0.28
C LEU A 33 -41.66 4.70 -0.02
N PRO A 34 -42.56 4.76 0.99
CA PRO A 34 -43.99 4.64 0.77
C PRO A 34 -44.51 5.65 -0.27
N PRO A 35 -45.59 5.33 -0.99
CA PRO A 35 -46.23 6.26 -1.93
C PRO A 35 -46.53 7.61 -1.25
N GLY A 36 -46.10 8.71 -1.88
CA GLY A 36 -46.29 10.07 -1.37
C GLY A 36 -45.20 10.60 -0.43
N ARG A 37 -44.20 9.78 -0.05
CA ARG A 37 -42.99 10.26 0.63
C ARG A 37 -41.85 10.46 -0.35
N THR A 38 -41.15 11.57 -0.20
CA THR A 38 -39.95 11.90 -0.99
C THR A 38 -38.71 11.86 -0.11
N TRP A 39 -37.57 11.59 -0.75
CA TRP A 39 -36.28 11.72 -0.10
C TRP A 39 -36.04 13.20 0.25
N ALA A 40 -35.53 13.45 1.46
CA ALA A 40 -35.21 14.77 1.96
C ALA A 40 -33.82 14.77 2.62
N PRO A 41 -32.99 15.80 2.36
CA PRO A 41 -31.75 15.98 3.10
C PRO A 41 -31.98 16.13 4.61
N GLY A 42 -31.02 15.68 5.42
CA GLY A 42 -31.07 15.74 6.88
C GLY A 42 -31.97 14.70 7.56
N ALA A 43 -32.82 14.00 6.81
CA ALA A 43 -33.62 12.89 7.34
C ALA A 43 -32.81 11.58 7.42
N LEU A 44 -33.04 10.80 8.47
CA LEU A 44 -32.48 9.47 8.66
C LEU A 44 -33.35 8.42 8.00
N TYR A 45 -32.75 7.58 7.15
CA TYR A 45 -33.40 6.47 6.48
C TYR A 45 -32.77 5.14 6.90
N GLU A 46 -33.58 4.18 7.36
CA GLU A 46 -33.09 2.83 7.70
C GLU A 46 -33.01 1.97 6.43
N LEU A 47 -31.79 1.72 5.96
CA LEU A 47 -31.50 0.87 4.79
C LEU A 47 -31.54 -0.62 5.15
N LEU A 48 -31.12 -0.96 6.36
CA LEU A 48 -31.25 -2.28 6.95
C LEU A 48 -32.07 -2.15 8.23
N SER A 49 -33.09 -2.99 8.40
CA SER A 49 -33.83 -3.09 9.66
C SER A 49 -34.29 -4.52 9.90
N ALA A 50 -33.73 -5.16 10.92
CA ALA A 50 -34.13 -6.52 11.32
C ALA A 50 -35.61 -6.59 11.75
N LYS A 51 -36.22 -5.47 12.16
CA LYS A 51 -37.63 -5.41 12.55
C LYS A 51 -38.59 -5.48 11.36
N THR A 52 -38.18 -4.95 10.20
CA THR A 52 -39.01 -4.90 9.00
C THR A 52 -38.53 -5.88 7.92
N GLU A 53 -37.57 -6.74 8.25
CA GLU A 53 -36.93 -7.71 7.34
C GLU A 53 -36.47 -7.09 6.02
N ARG A 54 -35.98 -5.85 6.07
CA ARG A 54 -35.55 -5.08 4.90
C ARG A 54 -34.04 -4.96 4.87
N ASP A 55 -33.45 -5.23 3.70
CA ASP A 55 -32.03 -4.98 3.43
C ASP A 55 -31.82 -4.34 2.05
N CYS A 56 -31.52 -3.05 2.04
CA CYS A 56 -31.14 -2.29 0.85
C CYS A 56 -29.67 -1.88 0.85
N THR A 57 -28.85 -2.49 1.71
CA THR A 57 -27.42 -2.19 1.82
C THR A 57 -26.62 -2.72 0.63
N ALA A 58 -27.09 -3.82 0.02
CA ALA A 58 -26.49 -4.40 -1.18
C ALA A 58 -26.48 -3.43 -2.38
N ALA A 59 -27.53 -2.62 -2.54
CA ALA A 59 -27.59 -1.60 -3.59
C ALA A 59 -26.51 -0.51 -3.43
N LEU A 60 -25.96 -0.37 -2.22
CA LEU A 60 -24.86 0.55 -1.91
C LEU A 60 -23.51 -0.18 -1.77
N GLY A 61 -23.43 -1.46 -2.16
CA GLY A 61 -22.21 -2.26 -1.98
C GLY A 61 -21.72 -2.26 -0.52
N PHE A 62 -22.61 -2.01 0.43
CA PHE A 62 -22.26 -1.82 1.82
C PHE A 62 -22.10 -3.19 2.49
N ALA A 63 -20.90 -3.46 2.96
CA ALA A 63 -20.57 -4.63 3.76
C ALA A 63 -19.63 -4.23 4.89
N MET A 64 -19.70 -4.95 6.00
CA MET A 64 -18.82 -4.74 7.17
C MET A 64 -17.75 -5.84 7.27
N HIS A 65 -17.35 -6.41 6.13
CA HIS A 65 -16.34 -7.47 6.10
C HIS A 65 -14.96 -6.96 6.52
N GLU A 66 -14.70 -5.66 6.44
CA GLU A 66 -13.49 -5.04 7.00
C GLU A 66 -13.31 -5.32 8.50
N LEU A 67 -14.39 -5.58 9.24
CA LEU A 67 -14.34 -5.94 10.66
C LEU A 67 -14.02 -7.43 10.90
N SER A 68 -13.96 -8.27 9.86
CA SER A 68 -13.56 -9.67 10.02
C SER A 68 -12.04 -9.84 10.16
N LEU A 69 -11.27 -8.79 9.88
CA LEU A 69 -9.82 -8.76 10.04
C LEU A 69 -9.42 -7.45 10.72
N VAL A 70 -9.11 -7.52 12.01
CA VAL A 70 -8.85 -6.34 12.85
C VAL A 70 -7.55 -6.50 13.61
N ARG A 71 -6.73 -5.46 13.63
CA ARG A 71 -5.51 -5.40 14.44
C ARG A 71 -5.38 -4.02 15.06
N VAL A 72 -4.99 -3.97 16.34
CA VAL A 72 -4.63 -2.74 17.03
C VAL A 72 -3.14 -2.77 17.30
N GLU A 73 -2.43 -1.74 16.87
CA GLU A 73 -1.02 -1.54 17.18
C GLU A 73 -0.82 -0.32 18.06
N LYS A 74 0.14 -0.42 18.98
CA LYS A 74 0.51 0.64 19.90
C LYS A 74 2.01 0.85 19.81
N HIS A 75 2.42 2.08 19.54
CA HIS A 75 3.84 2.41 19.50
C HIS A 75 4.10 3.76 20.15
N TYR A 76 5.35 3.97 20.57
CA TYR A 76 5.79 5.18 21.24
C TYR A 76 6.65 6.00 20.29
N GLN A 77 6.18 7.20 19.94
CA GLN A 77 6.92 8.13 19.09
C GLN A 77 7.73 9.10 19.95
N PRO A 78 9.05 9.27 19.70
CA PRO A 78 9.85 10.26 20.41
C PRO A 78 9.34 11.68 20.16
N LEU A 79 9.18 12.46 21.22
CA LEU A 79 8.91 13.89 21.13
C LEU A 79 10.25 14.62 20.91
N LEU A 80 10.44 15.16 19.71
CA LEU A 80 11.59 16.01 19.38
C LEU A 80 11.32 17.43 19.91
N GLN A 81 11.45 17.63 21.22
CA GLN A 81 11.45 18.97 21.82
C GLN A 81 12.79 19.25 22.51
N PRO A 82 13.38 20.45 22.35
CA PRO A 82 14.73 20.77 22.87
C PRO A 82 14.89 20.68 24.40
N GLN A 83 13.80 20.62 25.16
CA GLN A 83 13.83 20.73 26.63
C GLN A 83 13.07 19.62 27.38
N GLN A 84 12.45 18.68 26.68
CA GLN A 84 11.74 17.55 27.31
C GLN A 84 11.95 16.27 26.52
N SER A 85 12.64 15.30 27.14
CA SER A 85 12.65 13.93 26.66
C SER A 85 11.34 13.26 27.05
N GLY A 86 10.52 12.94 26.06
CA GLY A 86 9.28 12.21 26.26
C GLY A 86 8.93 11.38 25.03
N SER A 87 8.04 10.41 25.21
CA SER A 87 7.47 9.64 24.11
C SER A 87 5.97 9.75 24.14
N GLN A 88 5.35 9.96 22.99
CA GLN A 88 3.91 9.97 22.84
C GLN A 88 3.41 8.60 22.39
N LEU A 89 2.40 8.07 23.07
CA LEU A 89 1.68 6.88 22.62
C LEU A 89 0.86 7.22 21.37
N VAL A 90 1.03 6.42 20.33
CA VAL A 90 0.22 6.40 19.12
C VAL A 90 -0.45 5.04 19.04
N GLU A 91 -1.75 5.05 18.78
CA GLU A 91 -2.56 3.86 18.59
C GLU A 91 -3.16 3.84 17.18
N GLU A 92 -2.95 2.73 16.49
CA GLU A 92 -3.37 2.52 15.11
C GLU A 92 -4.33 1.32 15.02
N LEU A 93 -5.48 1.54 14.39
CA LEU A 93 -6.50 0.52 14.13
C LEU A 93 -6.46 0.15 12.65
N TYR A 94 -6.09 -1.10 12.40
CA TYR A 94 -6.12 -1.72 11.08
C TYR A 94 -7.42 -2.49 10.90
N LEU A 95 -8.07 -2.27 9.76
CA LEU A 95 -9.24 -3.01 9.30
C LEU A 95 -8.91 -3.75 8.02
N GLY A 96 -9.64 -4.82 7.73
CA GLY A 96 -9.47 -5.63 6.54
C GLY A 96 -9.69 -4.82 5.26
N ASP A 97 -8.92 -5.13 4.22
CA ASP A 97 -9.05 -4.53 2.89
C ASP A 97 -10.43 -4.76 2.26
N ILE A 98 -10.78 -3.86 1.35
CA ILE A 98 -12.04 -3.89 0.60
C ILE A 98 -11.69 -4.24 -0.84
N HIS A 99 -12.48 -5.13 -1.44
CA HIS A 99 -12.26 -5.50 -2.83
C HIS A 99 -12.31 -4.28 -3.76
N THR A 100 -11.34 -4.19 -4.68
CA THR A 100 -11.23 -3.08 -5.62
C THR A 100 -12.41 -3.01 -6.59
N GLU A 101 -12.94 -4.15 -7.01
CA GLU A 101 -14.17 -4.24 -7.82
C GLU A 101 -15.43 -4.15 -6.94
N TRP A 102 -16.39 -3.32 -7.34
CA TRP A 102 -17.60 -3.02 -6.56
C TRP A 102 -18.50 -4.24 -6.39
N ALA A 103 -18.69 -5.01 -7.46
CA ALA A 103 -19.58 -6.18 -7.49
C ALA A 103 -19.17 -7.27 -6.48
N GLU A 104 -17.89 -7.35 -6.17
CA GLU A 104 -17.33 -8.38 -5.29
C GLU A 104 -17.32 -7.98 -3.81
N ARG A 105 -17.55 -6.70 -3.47
CA ARG A 105 -17.43 -6.20 -2.08
C ARG A 105 -18.33 -6.90 -1.08
N LEU A 106 -19.50 -7.36 -1.51
CA LEU A 106 -20.47 -8.04 -0.66
C LEU A 106 -20.05 -9.47 -0.29
N HIS A 107 -19.21 -10.11 -1.11
CA HIS A 107 -18.83 -11.52 -0.95
C HIS A 107 -17.37 -11.68 -0.51
N TYR A 108 -16.53 -10.69 -0.84
CA TYR A 108 -15.11 -10.69 -0.52
C TYR A 108 -14.85 -10.83 0.99
N ARG A 109 -13.78 -11.54 1.33
CA ARG A 109 -13.23 -11.59 2.68
C ARG A 109 -11.81 -11.02 2.65
N PRO A 110 -11.50 -10.06 3.54
CA PRO A 110 -10.21 -9.41 3.57
C PRO A 110 -9.04 -10.37 3.64
N THR A 111 -8.00 -10.07 2.87
CA THR A 111 -6.71 -10.79 2.89
C THR A 111 -5.52 -9.86 3.17
N GLY A 112 -5.77 -8.55 3.23
CA GLY A 112 -4.81 -7.52 3.61
C GLY A 112 -5.45 -6.52 4.57
N TYR A 113 -4.69 -5.48 4.91
CA TYR A 113 -5.19 -4.37 5.74
C TYR A 113 -5.32 -3.11 4.91
N GLN A 114 -6.36 -2.33 5.19
CA GLN A 114 -6.42 -0.93 4.78
C GLN A 114 -5.32 -0.13 5.48
N ARG A 115 -5.08 1.10 5.00
CA ARG A 115 -4.28 2.08 5.74
C ARG A 115 -4.88 2.26 7.15
N PRO A 116 -4.07 2.21 8.21
CA PRO A 116 -4.60 2.28 9.56
C PRO A 116 -5.26 3.63 9.84
N MET A 117 -6.34 3.58 10.62
CA MET A 117 -6.89 4.75 11.29
C MET A 117 -6.10 5.03 12.57
N GLN A 118 -5.95 6.29 12.95
CA GLN A 118 -5.35 6.66 14.23
C GLN A 118 -6.42 6.96 15.26
N SER A 119 -6.14 6.60 16.52
CA SER A 119 -7.00 6.95 17.65
C SER A 119 -7.17 8.46 17.76
N ALA A 120 -8.40 8.94 17.87
CA ALA A 120 -8.69 10.36 18.07
C ALA A 120 -8.04 10.93 19.35
N VAL A 121 -7.69 10.06 20.30
CA VAL A 121 -7.02 10.41 21.56
C VAL A 121 -5.51 10.20 21.48
N HIS A 122 -5.06 9.12 20.84
CA HIS A 122 -3.66 8.70 20.75
C HIS A 122 -3.19 8.66 19.29
N HIS A 123 -2.91 9.83 18.71
CA HIS A 123 -2.48 9.98 17.32
C HIS A 123 -1.15 10.75 17.21
N VAL A 124 -0.60 10.77 16.01
CA VAL A 124 0.59 11.57 15.69
C VAL A 124 0.23 13.06 15.66
N HIS A 125 0.92 13.88 16.46
CA HIS A 125 0.71 15.33 16.46
C HIS A 125 1.70 16.09 15.56
N PRO A 126 1.25 17.23 14.97
CA PRO A 126 -0.12 17.77 15.04
C PRO A 126 -1.07 17.04 14.08
N CYS A 127 -2.36 16.96 14.44
CA CYS A 127 -3.42 16.44 13.56
C CYS A 127 -4.64 17.40 13.56
N PRO A 128 -4.67 18.40 12.65
CA PRO A 128 -5.79 19.35 12.57
C PRO A 128 -7.15 18.68 12.29
N ALA A 129 -7.15 17.53 11.61
CA ALA A 129 -8.35 16.78 11.28
C ALA A 129 -8.93 15.99 12.46
N CYS A 130 -8.10 15.51 13.40
CA CYS A 130 -8.50 14.55 14.41
C CYS A 130 -9.59 15.11 15.34
N GLY A 131 -9.46 16.36 15.78
CA GLY A 131 -10.48 17.02 16.60
C GLY A 131 -11.79 17.34 15.85
N ILE A 132 -11.74 17.52 14.52
CA ILE A 132 -12.93 17.74 13.69
C ILE A 132 -13.69 16.42 13.54
N ILE A 133 -12.97 15.34 13.21
CA ILE A 133 -13.55 13.99 13.04
C ILE A 133 -14.13 13.49 14.37
N TYR A 134 -13.43 13.68 15.48
CA TYR A 134 -13.88 13.23 16.80
C TYR A 134 -15.22 13.83 17.25
N ARG A 135 -15.52 15.07 16.82
CA ARG A 135 -16.77 15.78 17.18
C ARG A 135 -17.88 15.61 16.15
N ALA A 136 -17.63 14.89 15.07
CA ALA A 136 -18.63 14.71 14.02
C ALA A 136 -19.68 13.67 14.42
N ASP A 137 -20.87 13.83 13.84
CA ASP A 137 -21.97 12.89 13.97
C ASP A 137 -22.70 12.73 12.61
N GLU A 138 -23.72 11.90 12.56
CA GLU A 138 -24.48 11.61 11.34
C GLU A 138 -25.22 12.82 10.76
N HIS A 139 -25.49 13.86 11.54
CA HIS A 139 -26.14 15.10 11.11
C HIS A 139 -25.11 16.22 10.84
N HIS A 140 -23.93 16.13 11.44
CA HIS A 140 -22.84 17.09 11.34
C HIS A 140 -21.53 16.39 10.89
N PRO A 141 -21.43 16.00 9.60
CA PRO A 141 -20.25 15.32 9.08
C PRO A 141 -19.00 16.24 9.12
N PRO A 142 -17.79 15.67 9.26
CA PRO A 142 -16.58 16.48 9.42
C PRO A 142 -16.22 17.22 8.12
N ILE A 143 -16.06 18.54 8.21
CA ILE A 143 -15.53 19.36 7.11
C ILE A 143 -14.02 19.53 7.33
N LEU A 144 -13.23 18.77 6.57
CA LEU A 144 -11.78 18.79 6.71
C LEU A 144 -11.15 20.05 6.07
N PRO A 145 -10.04 20.57 6.62
CA PRO A 145 -9.31 21.68 6.01
C PRO A 145 -8.88 21.34 4.58
N ALA A 146 -9.07 22.28 3.67
CA ALA A 146 -8.57 22.14 2.31
C ALA A 146 -7.04 22.01 2.32
N ARG A 147 -6.53 20.99 1.63
CA ARG A 147 -5.09 20.82 1.38
C ARG A 147 -4.75 21.37 0.00
N ALA A 148 -3.63 22.08 -0.10
CA ALA A 148 -3.12 22.53 -1.38
C ALA A 148 -2.80 21.31 -2.27
N GLN A 149 -3.19 21.39 -3.54
CA GLN A 149 -2.80 20.38 -4.52
C GLN A 149 -1.37 20.67 -4.96
N LEU A 150 -0.47 19.73 -4.72
CA LEU A 150 0.92 19.83 -5.16
C LEU A 150 1.03 19.42 -6.63
N PRO A 151 1.87 20.09 -7.42
CA PRO A 151 2.14 19.67 -8.79
C PRO A 151 2.79 18.28 -8.80
N MET A 152 2.41 17.44 -9.77
CA MET A 152 2.99 16.11 -9.94
C MET A 152 4.39 16.22 -10.54
N GLN A 153 5.42 16.17 -9.69
CA GLN A 153 6.84 16.20 -10.09
C GLN A 153 7.57 14.97 -9.58
N LEU A 154 7.44 13.85 -10.30
CA LEU A 154 8.14 12.62 -9.99
C LEU A 154 9.64 12.79 -10.17
N SER A 155 10.36 12.91 -9.05
CA SER A 155 11.81 12.98 -9.03
C SER A 155 12.39 12.45 -7.73
N GLY A 156 13.62 11.97 -7.78
CA GLY A 156 14.36 11.47 -6.62
C GLY A 156 13.88 10.10 -6.14
N SER A 157 14.28 9.76 -4.92
CA SER A 157 14.05 8.45 -4.33
C SER A 157 12.90 8.45 -3.33
N TRP A 158 12.09 7.41 -3.34
CA TRP A 158 10.89 7.25 -2.53
C TRP A 158 10.85 5.87 -1.89
N VAL A 159 10.50 5.78 -0.61
CA VAL A 159 10.58 4.51 0.14
C VAL A 159 9.34 4.27 1.00
N SER A 160 8.98 3.00 1.16
CA SER A 160 7.98 2.57 2.14
C SER A 160 8.47 2.88 3.56
N THR A 161 7.56 3.37 4.40
CA THR A 161 7.89 3.65 5.82
C THR A 161 7.72 2.44 6.72
N HIS A 162 6.93 1.46 6.28
CA HIS A 162 6.57 0.26 7.03
C HIS A 162 6.49 -0.93 6.07
N CYS A 163 6.43 -2.12 6.64
CA CYS A 163 6.12 -3.34 5.91
C CYS A 163 4.69 -3.24 5.35
N GLU A 164 4.54 -3.27 4.04
CA GLU A 164 3.24 -3.19 3.35
C GLU A 164 2.63 -4.59 3.26
N VAL A 165 1.33 -4.69 3.54
CA VAL A 165 0.56 -5.92 3.35
C VAL A 165 -0.22 -5.80 2.06
N ARG A 166 -0.13 -6.82 1.21
CA ARG A 166 -0.84 -6.90 -0.07
C ARG A 166 -1.92 -7.97 -0.02
N PRO A 167 -2.91 -7.90 -0.92
CA PRO A 167 -3.85 -8.99 -1.13
C PRO A 167 -3.13 -10.33 -1.29
N ALA A 168 -3.74 -11.40 -0.79
CA ALA A 168 -3.17 -12.75 -0.72
C ALA A 168 -1.95 -12.92 0.21
N VAL A 169 -1.86 -12.13 1.29
CA VAL A 169 -0.87 -12.28 2.39
C VAL A 169 0.57 -12.21 1.88
N LEU A 170 0.85 -11.23 1.00
CA LEU A 170 2.20 -10.90 0.57
C LEU A 170 2.69 -9.67 1.33
N PHE A 171 3.91 -9.73 1.87
CA PHE A 171 4.55 -8.62 2.56
C PHE A 171 5.63 -8.03 1.68
N LEU A 172 5.68 -6.71 1.57
CA LEU A 172 6.73 -6.05 0.79
C LEU A 172 7.10 -4.67 1.30
N THR A 173 8.26 -4.20 0.87
CA THR A 173 8.66 -2.79 0.92
C THR A 173 9.06 -2.35 -0.48
N ARG A 174 8.72 -1.12 -0.84
CA ARG A 174 8.99 -0.51 -2.14
C ARG A 174 10.06 0.56 -2.01
N TYR A 175 10.92 0.63 -3.01
CA TYR A 175 11.87 1.72 -3.19
C TYR A 175 11.89 2.13 -4.66
N PHE A 176 11.46 3.36 -4.95
CA PHE A 176 11.34 3.89 -6.30
C PHE A 176 12.31 5.05 -6.52
N ILE A 177 12.88 5.11 -7.71
CA ILE A 177 13.71 6.22 -8.18
C ILE A 177 13.04 6.77 -9.43
N PHE A 178 12.74 8.07 -9.43
CA PHE A 178 12.20 8.76 -10.59
C PHE A 178 13.21 9.76 -11.15
N HIS A 179 13.42 9.69 -12.45
CA HIS A 179 14.27 10.59 -13.20
C HIS A 179 13.38 11.55 -13.99
N GLY A 180 13.06 12.69 -13.36
CA GLY A 180 12.05 13.63 -13.87
C GLY A 180 12.35 14.23 -15.25
N ASN A 181 13.63 14.35 -15.63
CA ASN A 181 14.04 15.05 -16.86
C ASN A 181 13.80 14.22 -18.14
N ASN A 182 13.91 12.90 -18.05
CA ASN A 182 13.79 11.97 -19.17
C ASN A 182 12.60 11.00 -19.00
N HIS A 183 11.78 11.21 -17.97
CA HIS A 183 10.63 10.38 -17.60
C HIS A 183 10.96 8.89 -17.49
N THR A 184 12.13 8.56 -16.92
CA THR A 184 12.48 7.17 -16.60
C THR A 184 12.32 6.89 -15.11
N TRP A 185 12.15 5.61 -14.78
CA TRP A 185 12.00 5.19 -13.40
C TRP A 185 12.65 3.82 -13.18
N GLU A 186 13.00 3.58 -11.92
CA GLU A 186 13.47 2.31 -11.40
C GLU A 186 12.66 1.99 -10.15
N GLY A 187 12.32 0.72 -9.95
CA GLY A 187 11.60 0.28 -8.78
C GLY A 187 12.11 -1.04 -8.26
N TYR A 188 12.25 -1.08 -6.94
CA TYR A 188 12.65 -2.23 -6.18
C TYR A 188 11.48 -2.66 -5.29
N TYR A 189 11.12 -3.93 -5.40
CA TYR A 189 10.08 -4.57 -4.61
C TYR A 189 10.72 -5.69 -3.81
N TYR A 190 11.00 -5.43 -2.54
CA TYR A 190 11.54 -6.42 -1.62
C TYR A 190 10.37 -7.18 -1.01
N HIS A 191 10.27 -8.48 -1.28
CA HIS A 191 9.20 -9.35 -0.78
C HIS A 191 9.68 -10.13 0.45
N TYR A 192 8.74 -10.40 1.36
CA TYR A 192 8.99 -11.05 2.64
C TYR A 192 7.90 -12.08 2.96
N SER A 193 8.24 -13.07 3.79
CA SER A 193 7.30 -14.08 4.28
C SER A 193 6.61 -13.67 5.59
N ASP A 194 7.04 -12.58 6.23
CA ASP A 194 6.55 -12.15 7.54
C ASP A 194 6.10 -10.69 7.59
N PRO A 195 5.14 -10.34 8.46
CA PRO A 195 4.55 -8.99 8.54
C PRO A 195 5.49 -7.93 9.13
N LEU A 196 6.67 -8.32 9.61
CA LEU A 196 7.70 -7.40 10.10
C LEU A 196 8.79 -7.17 9.05
N CYS A 197 8.66 -7.77 7.85
CA CYS A 197 9.63 -7.68 6.77
C CYS A 197 11.06 -8.06 7.22
N LYS A 198 11.21 -9.17 7.96
CA LYS A 198 12.49 -9.66 8.47
C LYS A 198 13.06 -10.85 7.69
N GLN A 199 12.22 -11.58 6.98
CA GLN A 199 12.54 -12.80 6.24
C GLN A 199 12.32 -12.54 4.75
N PRO A 200 13.35 -12.07 4.01
CA PRO A 200 13.23 -11.77 2.59
C PRO A 200 13.05 -13.05 1.79
N THR A 201 12.14 -13.03 0.81
CA THR A 201 11.86 -14.17 -0.08
C THR A 201 12.45 -13.98 -1.47
N PHE A 202 12.17 -12.82 -2.08
CA PHE A 202 12.80 -12.38 -3.33
C PHE A 202 12.73 -10.88 -3.51
N THR A 203 13.57 -10.35 -4.38
CA THR A 203 13.54 -8.95 -4.81
C THR A 203 13.25 -8.88 -6.30
N ILE A 204 12.33 -7.99 -6.69
CA ILE A 204 12.11 -7.61 -8.08
C ILE A 204 12.71 -6.22 -8.29
N TYR A 205 13.58 -6.08 -9.28
CA TYR A 205 13.92 -4.81 -9.89
C TYR A 205 13.13 -4.66 -11.18
N ALA A 206 12.56 -3.48 -11.43
CA ALA A 206 11.91 -3.13 -12.68
C ALA A 206 12.27 -1.71 -13.10
N SER A 207 12.36 -1.46 -14.41
CA SER A 207 12.61 -0.12 -14.92
C SER A 207 11.96 0.13 -16.28
N GLY A 208 11.77 1.40 -16.59
CA GLY A 208 11.22 1.82 -17.87
C GLY A 208 10.92 3.30 -17.92
N HIS A 209 9.83 3.66 -18.60
CA HIS A 209 9.47 5.04 -18.91
C HIS A 209 8.03 5.33 -18.48
N TYR A 210 7.70 6.58 -18.20
CA TYR A 210 6.35 6.99 -17.89
C TYR A 210 5.90 8.20 -18.72
N THR A 211 4.59 8.33 -18.93
CA THR A 211 4.03 9.46 -19.66
C THR A 211 3.98 10.73 -18.81
N GLN A 212 3.84 11.88 -19.46
CA GLN A 212 3.41 13.09 -18.76
C GLN A 212 2.08 12.84 -18.04
N GLY A 213 1.97 13.30 -16.81
CA GLY A 213 0.77 13.14 -16.01
C GLY A 213 -0.36 14.08 -16.43
N ILE A 214 -1.59 13.59 -16.40
CA ILE A 214 -2.82 14.36 -16.63
C ILE A 214 -3.75 14.29 -15.42
N PRO A 215 -4.57 15.32 -15.11
CA PRO A 215 -5.53 15.23 -14.02
C PRO A 215 -6.53 14.09 -14.20
N SER A 216 -6.84 13.34 -13.15
CA SER A 216 -7.80 12.24 -13.22
C SER A 216 -9.24 12.73 -13.35
N SER A 217 -9.99 12.09 -14.24
CA SER A 217 -11.43 12.33 -14.42
C SER A 217 -12.28 11.63 -13.35
N LYS A 218 -11.78 10.53 -12.79
CA LYS A 218 -12.49 9.72 -11.78
C LYS A 218 -12.14 10.13 -10.35
N VAL A 219 -10.85 10.37 -10.06
CA VAL A 219 -10.37 10.66 -8.71
C VAL A 219 -9.89 12.11 -8.60
N ARG A 220 -10.70 12.96 -7.96
CA ARG A 220 -10.38 14.38 -7.80
C ARG A 220 -9.05 14.57 -7.06
N GLY A 221 -8.15 15.35 -7.66
CA GLY A 221 -6.80 15.61 -7.12
C GLY A 221 -5.79 14.49 -7.36
N GLY A 222 -6.18 13.43 -8.07
CA GLY A 222 -5.25 12.43 -8.60
C GLY A 222 -4.72 12.83 -9.97
N THR A 223 -3.58 12.25 -10.34
CA THR A 223 -2.92 12.40 -11.64
C THR A 223 -2.79 11.01 -12.28
N GLU A 224 -3.16 10.88 -13.55
CA GLU A 224 -3.08 9.65 -14.31
C GLU A 224 -1.77 9.62 -15.10
N LEU A 225 -1.04 8.52 -15.00
CA LEU A 225 0.17 8.25 -15.77
C LEU A 225 0.09 6.84 -16.37
N ALA A 226 0.81 6.60 -17.46
CA ALA A 226 1.06 5.26 -17.97
C ALA A 226 2.54 4.93 -17.84
N PHE A 227 2.84 3.81 -17.18
CA PHE A 227 4.18 3.30 -16.95
C PHE A 227 4.46 2.15 -17.89
N LYS A 228 5.39 2.32 -18.82
CA LYS A 228 5.88 1.23 -19.66
C LYS A 228 7.06 0.57 -18.97
N VAL A 229 6.89 -0.67 -18.56
CA VAL A 229 7.94 -1.50 -17.97
C VAL A 229 8.66 -2.22 -19.10
N THR A 230 9.97 -2.05 -19.17
CA THR A 230 10.78 -2.58 -20.29
C THR A 230 11.85 -3.55 -19.85
N GLN A 231 12.29 -3.46 -18.60
CA GLN A 231 13.32 -4.34 -18.04
C GLN A 231 12.88 -4.80 -16.65
N ALA A 232 13.21 -6.05 -16.32
CA ALA A 232 13.10 -6.53 -14.95
C ALA A 232 14.17 -7.56 -14.63
N ARG A 233 14.56 -7.59 -13.36
CA ARG A 233 15.50 -8.54 -12.79
C ARG A 233 14.93 -9.11 -11.50
N VAL A 234 15.28 -10.34 -11.18
CA VAL A 234 14.81 -11.03 -9.98
C VAL A 234 16.01 -11.55 -9.21
N THR A 235 15.97 -11.39 -7.89
CA THR A 235 16.94 -12.00 -6.96
C THR A 235 16.17 -12.85 -5.94
N PRO A 236 16.18 -14.19 -6.03
CA PRO A 236 15.61 -15.03 -4.98
C PRO A 236 16.49 -14.97 -3.74
N MET A 237 15.90 -14.90 -2.55
CA MET A 237 16.61 -14.73 -1.28
C MET A 237 16.51 -15.97 -0.39
N ASP A 238 15.49 -16.80 -0.60
CA ASP A 238 15.27 -18.05 0.12
C ASP A 238 15.28 -19.28 -0.80
N GLN A 239 15.47 -20.46 -0.22
CA GLN A 239 15.58 -21.71 -0.96
C GLN A 239 14.25 -22.18 -1.58
N VAL A 240 13.10 -21.88 -0.96
CA VAL A 240 11.77 -22.22 -1.50
C VAL A 240 11.54 -21.48 -2.81
N THR A 241 11.86 -20.18 -2.85
CA THR A 241 11.75 -19.38 -4.07
C THR A 241 12.73 -19.85 -5.14
N VAL A 242 13.96 -20.22 -4.78
CA VAL A 242 14.91 -20.84 -5.74
C VAL A 242 14.35 -22.11 -6.36
N MET A 243 13.77 -23.01 -5.55
CA MET A 243 13.16 -24.24 -6.07
C MET A 243 11.99 -23.94 -7.02
N MET A 244 11.11 -23.00 -6.65
CA MET A 244 10.01 -22.56 -7.48
C MET A 244 10.50 -22.01 -8.83
N LEU A 245 11.49 -21.11 -8.85
CA LEU A 245 12.02 -20.53 -10.08
C LEU A 245 12.74 -21.55 -10.96
N ASN A 246 13.48 -22.48 -10.38
CA ASN A 246 14.11 -23.59 -11.12
C ASN A 246 13.09 -24.61 -11.66
N SER A 247 11.85 -24.61 -11.16
CA SER A 247 10.75 -25.42 -11.69
C SER A 247 9.95 -24.74 -12.81
N SER A 248 10.29 -23.50 -13.17
CA SER A 248 9.64 -22.75 -14.24
C SER A 248 9.86 -23.37 -15.62
N GLU A 249 8.90 -23.16 -16.52
CA GLU A 249 9.01 -23.66 -17.90
C GLU A 249 10.24 -23.03 -18.60
N PRO A 250 11.00 -23.78 -19.42
CA PRO A 250 12.16 -23.25 -20.11
C PRO A 250 11.84 -22.00 -20.93
N GLY A 251 12.61 -20.93 -20.74
CA GLY A 251 12.41 -19.66 -21.44
C GLY A 251 11.25 -18.80 -20.90
N SER A 252 10.62 -19.19 -19.78
CA SER A 252 9.52 -18.43 -19.17
C SER A 252 9.93 -17.51 -18.01
N CYS A 253 11.15 -17.67 -17.46
CA CYS A 253 11.64 -16.91 -16.32
C CYS A 253 13.18 -17.00 -16.18
N GLY A 254 13.91 -16.17 -16.94
CA GLY A 254 15.38 -16.11 -16.90
C GLY A 254 16.07 -17.36 -17.43
N LEU A 255 17.29 -17.62 -16.98
CA LEU A 255 18.09 -18.76 -17.44
C LEU A 255 17.65 -20.04 -16.72
N THR A 256 17.22 -21.04 -17.51
CA THR A 256 16.70 -22.32 -17.01
C THR A 256 17.67 -23.02 -16.04
N SER A 257 17.13 -23.51 -14.92
CA SER A 257 17.85 -24.31 -13.91
C SER A 257 19.13 -23.69 -13.34
N SER A 258 19.24 -22.37 -13.35
CA SER A 258 20.44 -21.64 -12.89
C SER A 258 20.17 -20.71 -11.69
N TRP A 259 18.95 -20.71 -11.16
CA TRP A 259 18.58 -19.86 -10.04
C TRP A 259 19.30 -20.32 -8.76
N SER A 260 19.85 -19.34 -8.03
CA SER A 260 20.52 -19.56 -6.75
C SER A 260 20.28 -18.39 -5.81
N ALA A 261 20.26 -18.66 -4.50
CA ALA A 261 19.91 -17.67 -3.50
C ALA A 261 20.92 -16.50 -3.48
N GLY A 262 20.40 -15.28 -3.51
CA GLY A 262 21.16 -14.04 -3.51
C GLY A 262 21.85 -13.70 -4.83
N VAL A 263 21.56 -14.42 -5.92
CA VAL A 263 22.10 -14.15 -7.26
C VAL A 263 21.00 -13.59 -8.15
N GLU A 264 21.21 -12.38 -8.64
CA GLU A 264 20.28 -11.70 -9.55
C GLU A 264 20.32 -12.33 -10.95
N GLN A 265 19.16 -12.43 -11.61
CA GLN A 265 19.09 -12.70 -13.04
C GLN A 265 18.16 -11.74 -13.77
N ASP A 266 18.49 -11.47 -15.03
CA ASP A 266 17.66 -10.73 -15.96
C ASP A 266 16.59 -11.63 -16.58
N ILE A 267 15.34 -11.24 -16.40
CA ILE A 267 14.16 -11.93 -16.95
C ILE A 267 13.59 -11.22 -18.18
N THR A 268 14.22 -10.11 -18.61
CA THR A 268 13.83 -9.36 -19.80
C THR A 268 13.95 -10.21 -21.08
N PRO A 269 15.03 -10.99 -21.31
CA PRO A 269 15.15 -11.81 -22.52
C PRO A 269 14.09 -12.90 -22.65
N THR A 270 13.49 -13.32 -21.53
CA THR A 270 12.39 -14.30 -21.47
C THR A 270 11.00 -13.66 -21.51
N ASN A 271 10.91 -12.37 -21.87
CA ASN A 271 9.66 -11.60 -21.84
C ASN A 271 8.97 -11.60 -20.46
N GLY A 272 9.77 -11.63 -19.39
CA GLY A 272 9.31 -11.65 -18.00
C GLY A 272 9.52 -12.99 -17.31
N CYS A 273 8.72 -13.22 -16.27
CA CYS A 273 8.75 -14.40 -15.42
C CYS A 273 7.30 -14.85 -15.12
N LEU A 274 6.82 -15.86 -15.84
CA LEU A 274 5.45 -16.37 -15.68
C LEU A 274 5.17 -16.90 -14.27
N ALA A 275 6.16 -17.55 -13.64
CA ALA A 275 6.04 -18.07 -12.27
C ALA A 275 5.78 -16.97 -11.23
N LEU A 276 6.17 -15.72 -11.52
CA LEU A 276 5.94 -14.55 -10.68
C LEU A 276 4.83 -13.64 -11.23
N GLY A 277 4.13 -14.05 -12.29
CA GLY A 277 3.11 -13.23 -12.96
C GLY A 277 3.65 -11.99 -13.67
N ILE A 278 4.96 -11.93 -13.95
CA ILE A 278 5.61 -10.79 -14.60
C ILE A 278 5.64 -11.02 -16.11
N LYS A 279 5.08 -10.08 -16.88
CA LYS A 279 5.12 -10.11 -18.34
C LYS A 279 5.81 -8.85 -18.85
N LEU A 280 6.74 -8.98 -19.79
CA LEU A 280 7.46 -7.85 -20.38
C LEU A 280 7.42 -7.85 -21.92
N PRO A 281 7.50 -6.67 -22.55
CA PRO A 281 7.19 -5.38 -21.95
C PRO A 281 5.68 -5.28 -21.65
N HIS A 282 5.31 -4.50 -20.65
CA HIS A 282 3.90 -4.19 -20.36
C HIS A 282 3.72 -2.73 -19.99
N THR A 283 2.47 -2.27 -20.03
CA THR A 283 2.09 -0.92 -19.61
C THR A 283 1.13 -1.02 -18.44
N GLU A 284 1.40 -0.29 -17.38
CA GLU A 284 0.52 -0.13 -16.23
C GLU A 284 -0.08 1.28 -16.21
N TYR A 285 -1.40 1.36 -16.12
CA TYR A 285 -2.15 2.61 -16.04
C TYR A 285 -2.36 2.96 -14.58
N GLU A 286 -1.61 3.93 -14.10
CA GLU A 286 -1.50 4.23 -12.68
C GLU A 286 -2.19 5.54 -12.30
N LEU A 287 -2.50 5.64 -11.01
CA LEU A 287 -3.03 6.82 -10.35
C LEU A 287 -2.03 7.31 -9.30
N PHE A 288 -1.62 8.57 -9.41
CA PHE A 288 -0.64 9.18 -8.52
C PHE A 288 -1.19 10.42 -7.81
N LYS A 289 -0.74 10.64 -6.58
CA LYS A 289 -0.99 11.89 -5.85
C LYS A 289 0.21 12.24 -4.99
N MET A 290 0.56 13.52 -4.99
CA MET A 290 1.56 14.08 -4.07
C MET A 290 0.87 14.89 -2.98
N GLU A 291 1.30 14.69 -1.74
CA GLU A 291 0.91 15.52 -0.59
C GLU A 291 2.13 15.83 0.27
N GLN A 292 1.95 16.71 1.25
CA GLN A 292 2.88 16.86 2.37
C GLN A 292 2.19 16.38 3.64
N ASP A 293 2.94 15.71 4.50
CA ASP A 293 2.48 15.40 5.85
C ASP A 293 2.58 16.63 6.77
N THR A 294 2.19 16.48 8.03
CA THR A 294 2.21 17.57 9.02
C THR A 294 3.61 17.96 9.50
N LYS A 295 4.64 17.29 8.99
CA LYS A 295 6.07 17.56 9.21
C LYS A 295 6.75 18.01 7.91
N ASP A 296 5.96 18.45 6.92
CA ASP A 296 6.39 18.91 5.60
C ASP A 296 7.16 17.86 4.78
N ARG A 297 7.02 16.57 5.11
CA ARG A 297 7.61 15.50 4.31
C ARG A 297 6.74 15.22 3.10
N SER A 298 7.36 15.14 1.93
CA SER A 298 6.68 14.75 0.69
C SER A 298 6.18 13.30 0.78
N LEU A 299 4.90 13.10 0.52
CA LEU A 299 4.22 11.82 0.43
C LEU A 299 3.85 11.54 -1.02
N LEU A 300 4.18 10.33 -1.50
CA LEU A 300 3.80 9.84 -2.81
C LEU A 300 2.81 8.69 -2.67
N TYR A 301 1.58 8.95 -3.12
CA TYR A 301 0.53 7.95 -3.22
C TYR A 301 0.53 7.36 -4.63
N VAL A 302 0.46 6.03 -4.71
CA VAL A 302 0.38 5.24 -5.94
C VAL A 302 -0.91 4.41 -5.90
N GLY A 303 -1.51 4.12 -7.06
CA GLY A 303 -2.81 3.50 -7.18
C GLY A 303 -2.89 2.14 -6.49
N GLU A 304 -3.98 1.85 -5.78
CA GLU A 304 -4.19 0.55 -5.13
C GLU A 304 -4.13 -0.60 -6.14
N ARG A 305 -3.54 -1.73 -5.75
CA ARG A 305 -3.49 -2.87 -6.67
C ARG A 305 -4.81 -3.64 -6.65
N PRO A 306 -5.20 -4.22 -7.80
CA PRO A 306 -6.37 -5.08 -7.86
C PRO A 306 -6.30 -6.23 -6.84
N THR A 307 -7.37 -6.40 -6.07
CA THR A 307 -7.47 -7.45 -5.03
C THR A 307 -7.49 -8.86 -5.63
N ASP A 308 -7.89 -8.98 -6.89
CA ASP A 308 -7.92 -10.23 -7.67
C ASP A 308 -6.54 -10.65 -8.22
N GLY A 309 -5.49 -9.87 -7.92
CA GLY A 309 -4.12 -10.13 -8.40
C GLY A 309 -3.88 -9.72 -9.86
N SER A 310 -4.87 -9.13 -10.53
CA SER A 310 -4.70 -8.61 -11.89
C SER A 310 -3.81 -7.36 -11.93
N SER A 311 -3.43 -6.94 -13.13
CA SER A 311 -2.69 -5.70 -13.36
C SER A 311 -3.59 -4.63 -13.98
N PRO A 312 -3.36 -3.34 -13.67
CA PRO A 312 -4.06 -2.23 -14.31
C PRO A 312 -3.51 -2.02 -15.74
N ASP A 313 -3.72 -2.99 -16.60
CA ASP A 313 -3.15 -3.11 -17.95
C ASP A 313 -3.96 -2.34 -19.03
N SER A 314 -5.02 -1.66 -18.62
CA SER A 314 -5.84 -0.81 -19.49
C SER A 314 -6.30 0.45 -18.74
N PRO A 315 -6.69 1.53 -19.46
CA PRO A 315 -7.21 2.75 -18.83
C PRO A 315 -8.45 2.52 -17.95
N ASP A 316 -9.29 1.55 -18.31
CA ASP A 316 -10.52 1.24 -17.57
C ASP A 316 -10.24 0.57 -16.23
N LYS A 317 -9.15 -0.20 -16.14
CA LYS A 317 -8.67 -0.83 -14.91
C LYS A 317 -7.80 0.08 -14.04
N ARG A 318 -7.68 1.37 -14.38
CA ARG A 318 -6.90 2.32 -13.59
C ARG A 318 -7.44 2.37 -12.14
N PRO A 319 -6.56 2.32 -11.12
CA PRO A 319 -6.97 2.38 -9.72
C PRO A 319 -7.80 3.63 -9.39
N THR A 320 -8.71 3.50 -8.43
CA THR A 320 -9.56 4.60 -7.93
C THR A 320 -9.32 4.92 -6.45
N SER A 321 -8.37 4.22 -5.84
CA SER A 321 -7.87 4.40 -4.47
C SER A 321 -6.35 4.34 -4.48
N TYR A 322 -5.71 4.57 -3.33
CA TYR A 322 -4.27 4.63 -3.20
C TYR A 322 -3.76 3.65 -2.16
N GLN A 323 -2.57 3.11 -2.43
CA GLN A 323 -1.76 2.34 -1.49
C GLN A 323 -1.26 3.22 -0.33
N ALA A 324 -0.63 2.58 0.66
CA ALA A 324 0.16 3.28 1.65
C ALA A 324 1.19 4.22 0.96
N PRO A 325 1.34 5.47 1.44
CA PRO A 325 2.22 6.44 0.79
C PRO A 325 3.69 6.09 1.01
N LEU A 326 4.50 6.36 -0.01
CA LEU A 326 5.95 6.41 0.10
C LEU A 326 6.37 7.78 0.62
N ILE A 327 7.49 7.85 1.34
CA ILE A 327 8.13 9.11 1.72
C ILE A 327 9.31 9.39 0.79
N GLN A 328 9.54 10.65 0.46
CA GLN A 328 10.74 11.03 -0.27
C GLN A 328 11.96 10.90 0.65
N CYS A 329 13.00 10.23 0.17
CA CYS A 329 14.30 10.23 0.84
C CYS A 329 14.85 11.66 0.83
N ALA A 330 15.47 12.08 1.93
CA ALA A 330 16.20 13.35 1.96
C ALA A 330 17.30 13.29 0.88
N GLY A 331 17.27 14.22 -0.07
CA GLY A 331 18.32 14.31 -1.07
C GLY A 331 19.64 14.66 -0.39
N ALA A 332 20.64 13.80 -0.54
CA ALA A 332 21.99 14.31 -0.64
C ALA A 332 22.03 15.12 -1.95
N SER A 333 22.37 16.40 -1.86
CA SER A 333 22.95 17.04 -3.03
C SER A 333 24.20 16.23 -3.39
N GLU A 334 24.26 15.75 -4.63
CA GLU A 334 25.38 15.05 -5.28
C GLU A 334 25.37 13.50 -5.23
N GLU A 335 25.39 12.97 -6.46
CA GLU A 335 25.81 11.65 -6.94
C GLU A 335 26.12 10.56 -5.88
N PHE A 336 25.22 9.57 -5.78
CA PHE A 336 25.60 8.23 -5.36
C PHE A 336 25.50 7.26 -6.54
N SER A 337 26.50 7.33 -7.42
CA SER A 337 26.97 6.13 -8.11
C SER A 337 27.77 5.33 -7.08
N ASN A 338 27.10 4.43 -6.36
CA ASN A 338 27.66 3.20 -5.78
C ASN A 338 26.56 2.45 -5.03
N TYR A 339 26.13 1.36 -5.65
CA TYR A 339 25.28 0.33 -5.09
C TYR A 339 25.91 -0.19 -3.78
N VAL A 340 25.35 0.17 -2.62
CA VAL A 340 25.69 -0.51 -1.36
C VAL A 340 24.82 -1.75 -1.28
N SER A 341 25.38 -2.87 -1.75
CA SER A 341 24.89 -4.21 -1.43
C SER A 341 24.87 -4.37 0.08
N LEU A 342 23.71 -4.66 0.66
CA LEU A 342 23.46 -4.81 2.10
C LEU A 342 24.07 -6.12 2.68
N LYS A 343 25.20 -6.57 2.12
CA LYS A 343 26.05 -7.62 2.63
C LYS A 343 27.34 -6.96 3.12
N TYR A 344 27.71 -7.21 4.38
CA TYR A 344 28.87 -6.70 5.12
C TYR A 344 28.67 -5.40 5.92
N LEU A 345 28.17 -5.54 7.16
CA LEU A 345 28.53 -4.61 8.23
C LEU A 345 29.93 -4.98 8.75
N GLY A 346 30.96 -4.67 7.95
CA GLY A 346 32.38 -4.81 8.33
C GLY A 346 32.99 -3.42 8.44
N ARG A 347 33.32 -3.00 9.67
CA ARG A 347 33.93 -1.70 9.97
C ARG A 347 35.35 -1.65 9.39
N LYS A 348 35.59 -0.79 8.40
CA LYS A 348 36.93 -0.49 7.86
C LYS A 348 37.54 0.67 8.63
N ASP A 349 38.68 0.46 9.28
CA ASP A 349 39.52 1.53 9.83
C ASP A 349 40.61 1.96 8.83
N VAL A 350 41.09 3.19 9.02
CA VAL A 350 41.97 3.94 8.13
C VAL A 350 43.41 3.44 8.21
N ASN A 351 43.70 2.32 7.55
CA ASN A 351 44.96 2.07 6.84
C ASN A 351 44.87 0.69 6.17
N GLY A 352 44.84 0.66 4.84
CA GLY A 352 44.67 -0.56 4.05
C GLY A 352 45.85 -1.54 4.20
N ASN A 353 45.73 -2.47 5.14
CA ASN A 353 46.44 -3.74 5.16
C ASN A 353 45.61 -4.79 5.92
N GLU A 354 45.03 -5.75 5.20
CA GLU A 354 44.48 -6.96 5.82
C GLU A 354 45.63 -7.96 6.05
N ALA A 355 46.01 -8.12 7.32
CA ALA A 355 46.73 -9.28 7.79
C ALA A 355 45.84 -10.00 8.82
N LEU A 356 45.31 -11.18 8.46
CA LEU A 356 44.60 -12.05 9.40
C LEU A 356 45.56 -12.49 10.50
N LYS A 357 45.29 -12.09 11.75
CA LYS A 357 45.87 -12.74 12.93
C LYS A 357 44.93 -13.85 13.41
N PRO A 358 45.42 -15.08 13.64
CA PRO A 358 44.60 -16.14 14.21
C PRO A 358 44.27 -15.81 15.67
N LEU A 359 43.02 -16.07 16.07
CA LEU A 359 42.58 -15.94 17.46
C LEU A 359 43.34 -16.90 18.37
N PRO A 360 43.71 -16.47 19.60
CA PRO A 360 44.41 -17.33 20.53
C PRO A 360 43.53 -18.49 21.00
N VAL A 361 44.11 -19.69 21.06
CA VAL A 361 43.48 -20.97 21.45
C VAL A 361 42.73 -20.88 22.79
N ALA A 362 43.09 -19.94 23.66
CA ALA A 362 42.39 -19.65 24.91
C ALA A 362 40.93 -19.21 24.72
N PHE A 363 40.58 -18.54 23.62
CA PHE A 363 39.22 -18.06 23.37
C PHE A 363 38.28 -19.19 22.90
N LEU A 364 38.81 -20.17 22.16
CA LEU A 364 38.06 -21.36 21.73
C LEU A 364 37.76 -22.30 22.91
N LEU A 365 38.67 -22.39 23.88
CA LEU A 365 38.46 -23.18 25.10
C LEU A 365 37.39 -22.57 26.02
N PHE A 366 37.27 -21.24 26.06
CA PHE A 366 36.25 -20.57 26.88
C PHE A 366 34.83 -20.79 26.35
N ILE A 367 34.65 -20.86 25.02
CA ILE A 367 33.35 -21.15 24.39
C ILE A 367 32.95 -22.60 24.65
N ALA A 368 33.89 -23.56 24.57
CA ALA A 368 33.59 -24.97 24.82
C ALA A 368 33.15 -25.24 26.28
N LEU A 369 33.65 -24.49 27.26
CA LEU A 369 33.28 -24.62 28.67
C LEU A 369 31.93 -23.98 29.02
N LEU A 370 31.40 -23.08 28.18
CA LEU A 370 30.07 -22.48 28.36
C LEU A 370 28.93 -23.39 27.87
N PHE A 371 29.23 -24.44 27.09
CA PHE A 371 28.26 -25.43 26.63
C PHE A 371 28.20 -26.72 27.48
N LEU A 372 28.90 -26.74 28.62
CA LEU A 372 28.95 -27.88 29.54
C LEU A 372 28.41 -27.55 30.94
N ARG A 373 27.45 -26.61 31.03
CA ARG A 373 26.65 -26.40 32.24
C ARG A 373 25.16 -26.35 31.96
#